data_AF-V7I5N4-F1
#
_entry.id   AF-V7I5N4-F1
#
_cell.length_a   1.000
_cell.length_b   1.000
_cell.length_c   1.000
_cell.angle_alpha   90.00
_cell.angle_beta   90.00
_cell.angle_gamma   90.00
#
_symmetry.space_group_name_H-M   'P 1'
#
loop_
_entity.id
_entity.type
_entity.pdbx_description
1 polymer ?
#
loop_
_entity_poly.entity_id
_entity_poly.type
_entity_poly.pdbx_seq_one_letter_code
_entity_poly.pdbx_strand_id
1 'polypeptide(L)'
;MKESNIVLAVGLALFAGLSTGVGGLFTIFFRSTNKKLLSYALGLSAGVMIYVSFVELFAQSGDLLAEAYGPNVGGVINVSSFFGGMLLIAIIDKLIPSYENPHEAITIEDLDSCDPKHSDRKLLRVGAVTALVIAAHNFPEGIATFISAMQNPATGIPIAFAVAIHNIPEGIAIAVPVHCATGSRRKAVALSFASGLTEPLGAIAAYFILMPFLNDTLFGILFAGIAGIMVFISFDELLPTAREYGEHHISIYGLITGMAIMALSLILVF
;
A
#
# COMPACT_ATOMS: atom_id res chain seq x y z
N MET A 1 21.28 -18.18 -2.47
CA MET A 1 20.79 -16.94 -1.83
C MET A 1 21.65 -16.65 -0.60
N LYS A 2 22.12 -15.42 -0.39
CA LYS A 2 23.01 -15.07 0.74
C LYS A 2 22.16 -14.65 1.95
N GLU A 3 22.54 -15.05 3.17
CA GLU A 3 21.86 -14.63 4.42
C GLU A 3 21.75 -13.11 4.56
N SER A 4 22.72 -12.37 4.01
CA SER A 4 22.71 -10.90 3.92
C SER A 4 21.47 -10.32 3.23
N ASN A 5 20.85 -11.05 2.30
CA ASN A 5 19.67 -10.56 1.57
C ASN A 5 18.40 -10.65 2.42
N ILE A 6 18.34 -11.59 3.36
CA ILE A 6 17.17 -11.77 4.23
C ILE A 6 17.06 -10.61 5.21
N VAL A 7 18.17 -10.28 5.87
CA VAL A 7 18.23 -9.15 6.82
C VAL A 7 17.89 -7.84 6.10
N LEU A 8 18.41 -7.66 4.89
CA LEU A 8 18.07 -6.51 4.06
C LEU A 8 16.57 -6.50 3.70
N ALA A 9 16.02 -7.60 3.20
CA ALA A 9 14.63 -7.69 2.77
C ALA A 9 13.64 -7.44 3.91
N VAL A 10 13.86 -8.03 5.09
CA VAL A 10 13.06 -7.75 6.30
C VAL A 10 13.27 -6.31 6.77
N GLY A 11 14.50 -5.79 6.70
CA GLY A 11 14.82 -4.41 7.04
C GLY A 11 14.12 -3.39 6.13
N LEU A 12 14.01 -3.69 4.84
CA LEU A 12 13.29 -2.87 3.86
C LEU A 12 11.77 -2.90 4.11
N ALA A 13 11.19 -4.06 4.41
CA ALA A 13 9.78 -4.16 4.79
C ALA A 13 9.49 -3.44 6.12
N LEU A 14 10.41 -3.50 7.09
CA LEU A 14 10.29 -2.72 8.31
C LEU A 14 10.38 -1.21 8.02
N PHE A 15 11.32 -0.78 7.18
CA PHE A 15 11.47 0.62 6.78
C PHE A 15 10.20 1.15 6.12
N ALA A 16 9.65 0.38 5.17
CA ALA A 16 8.39 0.70 4.51
C ALA A 16 7.24 0.75 5.53
N GLY A 17 7.09 -0.24 6.42
CA GLY A 17 6.00 -0.26 7.39
C GLY A 17 6.07 0.85 8.43
N LEU A 18 7.27 1.27 8.83
CA LEU A 18 7.44 2.40 9.74
C LEU A 18 6.97 3.73 9.13
N SER A 19 6.93 3.85 7.82
CA SER A 19 6.47 5.08 7.15
C SER A 19 4.95 5.31 7.30
N THR A 20 4.14 4.26 7.50
CA THR A 20 2.73 4.39 7.93
C THR A 20 2.65 5.06 9.31
N GLY A 21 3.56 4.68 10.21
CA GLY A 21 3.72 5.37 11.49
C GLY A 21 4.14 6.84 11.35
N VAL A 22 5.03 7.14 10.39
CA VAL A 22 5.43 8.51 10.05
C VAL A 22 4.23 9.33 9.55
N GLY A 23 3.35 8.74 8.73
CA GLY A 23 2.07 9.35 8.36
C GLY A 23 1.24 9.73 9.58
N GLY A 24 1.22 8.88 10.62
CA GLY A 24 0.53 9.19 11.87
C GLY A 24 1.11 10.39 12.64
N LEU A 25 2.43 10.62 12.56
CA LEU A 25 3.10 11.77 13.17
C LEU A 25 2.63 13.11 12.57
N PHE A 26 2.01 13.10 11.38
CA PHE A 26 1.47 14.29 10.74
C PHE A 26 0.44 15.00 11.63
N THR A 27 -0.30 14.25 12.46
CA THR A 27 -1.27 14.80 13.46
C THR A 27 -0.62 15.59 14.61
N ILE A 28 0.70 15.46 14.80
CA ILE A 28 1.45 16.23 15.80
C ILE A 28 1.68 17.66 15.29
N PHE A 29 2.07 17.79 14.01
CA PHE A 29 2.45 19.04 13.39
C PHE A 29 1.24 19.82 12.85
N PHE A 30 0.22 19.14 12.37
CA PHE A 30 -0.95 19.77 11.75
C PHE A 30 -2.21 19.55 12.61
N ARG A 31 -2.87 20.66 12.97
CA ARG A 31 -4.14 20.66 13.75
C ARG A 31 -5.37 20.36 12.89
N SER A 32 -5.26 20.58 11.58
CA SER A 32 -6.26 20.25 10.58
C SER A 32 -5.56 19.73 9.33
N THR A 33 -6.17 18.76 8.67
CA THR A 33 -5.61 18.20 7.44
C THR A 33 -6.02 19.08 6.26
N ASN A 34 -5.04 19.56 5.48
CA ASN A 34 -5.36 20.23 4.24
C ASN A 34 -5.91 19.20 3.25
N LYS A 35 -7.22 19.23 3.04
CA LYS A 35 -7.99 18.41 2.09
C LYS A 35 -7.33 18.30 0.70
N LYS A 36 -6.79 19.42 0.18
CA LYS A 36 -6.05 19.44 -1.11
C LYS A 36 -4.73 18.67 -1.04
N LEU A 37 -4.00 18.79 0.06
CA LEU A 37 -2.75 18.05 0.25
C LEU A 37 -3.01 16.54 0.37
N LEU A 38 -4.07 16.15 1.10
CA LEU A 38 -4.44 14.75 1.25
C LEU A 38 -4.90 14.15 -0.09
N SER A 39 -5.74 14.87 -0.84
CA SER A 39 -6.16 14.48 -2.19
C SER A 39 -4.97 14.32 -3.14
N TYR A 40 -4.02 15.25 -3.12
CA TYR A 40 -2.78 15.14 -3.89
C TYR A 40 -1.94 13.94 -3.45
N ALA A 41 -1.75 13.74 -2.14
CA ALA A 41 -0.93 12.69 -1.58
C ALA A 41 -1.49 11.29 -1.89
N LEU A 42 -2.80 11.09 -1.78
CA LEU A 42 -3.49 9.85 -2.15
C LEU A 42 -3.44 9.60 -3.66
N GLY A 43 -3.63 10.65 -4.47
CA GLY A 43 -3.43 10.57 -5.92
C GLY A 43 -2.01 10.14 -6.28
N LEU A 44 -0.99 10.78 -5.69
CA LEU A 44 0.42 10.43 -5.84
C LEU A 44 0.68 8.98 -5.48
N SER A 45 0.11 8.54 -4.36
CA SER A 45 0.15 7.16 -3.89
C SER A 45 -0.36 6.17 -4.94
N ALA A 46 -1.58 6.40 -5.46
CA ALA A 46 -2.16 5.57 -6.52
C ALA A 46 -1.29 5.55 -7.78
N GLY A 47 -0.73 6.70 -8.17
CA GLY A 47 0.17 6.80 -9.32
C GLY A 47 1.43 5.97 -9.17
N VAL A 48 2.08 6.03 -8.01
CA VAL A 48 3.27 5.20 -7.70
C VAL A 48 2.92 3.71 -7.79
N MET A 49 1.85 3.29 -7.13
CA MET A 49 1.47 1.87 -7.06
C MET A 49 1.07 1.29 -8.41
N ILE A 50 0.28 2.03 -9.21
CA ILE A 50 -0.08 1.63 -10.58
C ILE A 50 1.18 1.50 -11.44
N TYR A 51 2.11 2.47 -11.35
CA TYR A 51 3.31 2.46 -12.17
C TYR A 51 4.23 1.28 -11.82
N VAL A 52 4.53 1.07 -10.53
CA VAL A 52 5.32 -0.09 -10.05
C VAL A 52 4.69 -1.40 -10.51
N SER A 53 3.36 -1.52 -10.38
CA SER A 53 2.65 -2.75 -10.71
C SER A 53 2.84 -3.15 -12.17
N PHE A 54 2.69 -2.22 -13.11
CA PHE A 54 2.80 -2.54 -14.55
C PHE A 54 4.24 -2.58 -15.05
N VAL A 55 5.07 -1.61 -14.65
CA VAL A 55 6.40 -1.41 -15.25
C VAL A 55 7.45 -2.32 -14.61
N GLU A 56 7.30 -2.64 -13.32
CA GLU A 56 8.26 -3.46 -12.60
C GLU A 56 7.71 -4.87 -12.34
N LEU A 57 6.65 -5.00 -11.53
CA LEU A 57 6.20 -6.31 -11.04
C LEU A 57 5.61 -7.20 -12.15
N PHE A 58 4.68 -6.66 -12.95
CA PHE A 58 4.05 -7.42 -14.03
C PHE A 58 5.03 -7.74 -15.17
N ALA A 59 5.95 -6.81 -15.47
CA ALA A 59 7.00 -7.01 -16.46
C ALA A 59 7.99 -8.11 -16.00
N GLN A 60 8.51 -7.99 -14.78
CA GLN A 60 9.44 -8.97 -14.21
C GLN A 60 8.82 -10.36 -14.08
N SER A 61 7.53 -10.44 -13.72
CA SER A 61 6.78 -11.69 -13.75
C SER A 61 6.74 -12.31 -15.15
N GLY A 62 6.50 -11.48 -16.17
CA GLY A 62 6.48 -11.90 -17.57
C GLY A 62 7.79 -12.56 -17.99
N ASP A 63 8.92 -11.96 -17.63
CA ASP A 63 10.26 -12.48 -17.94
C ASP A 63 10.50 -13.84 -17.27
N LEU A 64 10.23 -13.93 -15.95
CA LEU A 64 10.41 -15.18 -15.18
C LEU A 64 9.54 -16.32 -15.70
N LEU A 65 8.27 -16.04 -16.01
CA LEU A 65 7.33 -17.06 -16.49
C LEU A 65 7.58 -17.43 -17.96
N ALA A 66 8.05 -16.50 -18.78
CA ALA A 66 8.46 -16.78 -20.16
C ALA A 66 9.73 -17.65 -20.20
N GLU A 67 10.67 -17.45 -19.28
CA GLU A 67 11.84 -18.32 -19.13
C GLU A 67 11.44 -19.75 -18.72
N ALA A 68 10.50 -19.88 -17.77
CA ALA A 68 10.07 -21.18 -17.26
C ALA A 68 9.17 -21.99 -18.23
N TYR A 69 8.28 -21.31 -18.97
CA TYR A 69 7.23 -21.98 -19.76
C TYR A 69 7.19 -21.59 -21.25
N GLY A 70 8.12 -20.74 -21.70
CA GLY A 70 8.10 -20.12 -23.02
C GLY A 70 7.17 -18.91 -23.10
N PRO A 71 7.32 -18.05 -24.13
CA PRO A 71 6.69 -16.72 -24.18
C PRO A 71 5.15 -16.78 -24.19
N ASN A 72 4.57 -17.75 -24.90
CA ASN A 72 3.11 -17.84 -25.02
C ASN A 72 2.46 -18.36 -23.73
N VAL A 73 2.94 -19.49 -23.20
CA VAL A 73 2.36 -20.10 -21.98
C VAL A 73 2.69 -19.26 -20.76
N GLY A 74 3.93 -18.78 -20.65
CA GLY A 74 4.34 -17.84 -19.60
C GLY A 74 3.49 -16.57 -19.59
N GLY A 75 3.20 -15.99 -20.77
CA GLY A 75 2.30 -14.86 -20.90
C GLY A 75 0.87 -15.13 -20.41
N VAL A 76 0.32 -16.31 -20.71
CA VAL A 76 -1.00 -16.73 -20.20
C VAL A 76 -1.00 -16.87 -18.69
N ILE A 77 0.04 -17.49 -18.10
CA ILE A 77 0.17 -17.61 -16.65
C ILE A 77 0.28 -16.22 -16.02
N ASN A 78 1.11 -15.33 -16.57
CA ASN A 78 1.32 -13.97 -16.06
C ASN A 78 -0.01 -13.18 -15.99
N VAL A 79 -0.75 -13.14 -17.09
CA VAL A 79 -2.05 -12.45 -17.16
C VAL A 79 -3.07 -13.10 -16.23
N SER A 80 -3.11 -14.43 -16.19
CA SER A 80 -4.05 -15.16 -15.32
C SER A 80 -3.76 -14.91 -13.84
N SER A 81 -2.49 -14.88 -13.44
CA SER A 81 -2.06 -14.56 -12.08
C SER A 81 -2.38 -13.11 -11.71
N PHE A 82 -2.19 -12.15 -12.62
CA PHE A 82 -2.54 -10.75 -12.40
C PHE A 82 -4.04 -10.56 -12.13
N PHE A 83 -4.90 -11.06 -13.02
CA PHE A 83 -6.35 -10.99 -12.79
C PHE A 83 -6.81 -11.89 -11.64
N GLY A 84 -6.10 -12.98 -11.37
CA GLY A 84 -6.31 -13.82 -10.19
C GLY A 84 -6.06 -13.05 -8.89
N GLY A 85 -5.02 -12.22 -8.85
CA GLY A 85 -4.73 -11.30 -7.75
C GLY A 85 -5.85 -10.27 -7.56
N MET A 86 -6.29 -9.61 -8.64
CA MET A 86 -7.44 -8.69 -8.60
C MET A 86 -8.70 -9.36 -8.07
N LEU A 87 -9.01 -10.57 -8.56
CA LEU A 87 -10.18 -11.33 -8.12
C LEU A 87 -10.08 -11.72 -6.65
N LEU A 88 -8.89 -12.13 -6.19
CA LEU A 88 -8.64 -12.50 -4.81
C LEU A 88 -8.94 -11.32 -3.87
N ILE A 89 -8.38 -10.14 -4.14
CA ILE A 89 -8.61 -8.98 -3.28
C ILE A 89 -10.07 -8.49 -3.37
N ALA A 90 -10.70 -8.53 -4.55
CA ALA A 90 -12.11 -8.20 -4.69
C ALA A 90 -13.03 -9.15 -3.89
N ILE A 91 -12.67 -10.44 -3.80
CA ILE A 91 -13.40 -11.40 -2.95
C ILE A 91 -13.18 -11.08 -1.47
N ILE A 92 -11.93 -10.82 -1.07
CA ILE A 92 -11.61 -10.45 0.32
C ILE A 92 -12.39 -9.20 0.71
N ASP A 93 -12.36 -8.15 -0.12
CA ASP A 93 -13.10 -6.92 0.12
C ASP A 93 -14.61 -7.17 0.26
N LYS A 94 -15.21 -7.95 -0.65
CA LYS A 94 -16.64 -8.28 -0.58
C LYS A 94 -17.03 -9.09 0.67
N LEU A 95 -16.09 -9.83 1.26
CA LEU A 95 -16.33 -10.58 2.51
C LEU A 95 -16.26 -9.68 3.75
N ILE A 96 -15.69 -8.47 3.64
CA ILE A 96 -15.70 -7.46 4.69
C ILE A 96 -17.09 -6.79 4.68
N PRO A 97 -17.88 -6.89 5.76
CA PRO A 97 -19.24 -6.35 5.80
C PRO A 97 -19.27 -4.84 5.51
N SER A 98 -20.23 -4.36 4.72
CA SER A 98 -20.28 -2.95 4.26
C SER A 98 -20.33 -1.90 5.37
N TYR A 99 -20.84 -2.22 6.57
CA TYR A 99 -20.82 -1.34 7.73
C TYR A 99 -19.45 -1.25 8.44
N GLU A 100 -18.51 -2.10 8.04
CA GLU A 100 -17.10 -2.16 8.42
C GLU A 100 -16.18 -1.95 7.21
N ASN A 101 -16.73 -1.60 6.04
CA ASN A 101 -15.94 -1.40 4.83
C ASN A 101 -15.51 0.08 4.74
N PRO A 102 -14.22 0.41 4.90
CA PRO A 102 -13.71 1.78 4.83
C PRO A 102 -13.70 2.35 3.41
N HIS A 103 -14.09 1.58 2.39
CA HIS A 103 -14.32 2.09 1.03
C HIS A 103 -15.59 2.96 0.92
N GLU A 104 -16.48 2.95 1.93
CA GLU A 104 -17.45 4.04 2.10
C GLU A 104 -16.73 5.25 2.71
N ALA A 105 -16.30 6.17 1.85
CA ALA A 105 -15.48 7.28 2.27
C ALA A 105 -16.14 8.18 3.31
N ILE A 106 -15.28 8.70 4.18
CA ILE A 106 -15.61 9.76 5.12
C ILE A 106 -16.04 10.98 4.29
N THR A 107 -17.32 11.33 4.37
CA THR A 107 -17.79 12.58 3.78
C THR A 107 -17.07 13.76 4.42
N ILE A 108 -16.68 14.72 3.58
CA ILE A 108 -15.95 15.97 3.87
C ILE A 108 -16.44 16.71 5.14
N GLU A 109 -17.73 16.53 5.45
CA GLU A 109 -18.46 17.12 6.59
C GLU A 109 -18.08 16.52 7.95
N ASP A 110 -17.72 15.22 8.01
CA ASP A 110 -17.35 14.54 9.27
C ASP A 110 -15.98 15.00 9.82
N LEU A 111 -15.13 15.62 8.97
CA LEU A 111 -13.77 16.08 9.32
C LEU A 111 -13.67 17.56 9.66
N ASP A 112 -14.64 18.38 9.25
CA ASP A 112 -14.65 19.82 9.58
C ASP A 112 -15.04 20.06 11.05
N SER A 113 -15.62 19.06 11.72
CA SER A 113 -15.99 19.08 13.13
C SER A 113 -15.04 18.26 14.01
N CYS A 114 -13.72 18.47 13.93
CA CYS A 114 -12.80 18.01 14.97
C CYS A 114 -13.03 18.84 16.27
N ASP A 115 -14.24 18.79 16.81
CA ASP A 115 -14.62 19.37 18.09
C ASP A 115 -14.31 18.34 19.20
N PRO A 116 -13.26 18.57 20.02
CA PRO A 116 -12.88 17.65 21.09
C PRO A 116 -13.96 17.47 22.17
N LYS A 117 -15.04 18.27 22.17
CA LYS A 117 -16.16 18.12 23.11
C LYS A 117 -17.16 17.05 22.70
N HIS A 118 -17.20 16.64 21.42
CA HIS A 118 -17.97 15.50 20.97
C HIS A 118 -17.00 14.37 20.61
N SER A 119 -16.80 13.43 21.54
CA SER A 119 -16.16 12.16 21.19
C SER A 119 -17.10 11.42 20.25
N ASP A 120 -16.86 11.59 18.96
CA ASP A 120 -17.68 10.96 17.95
C ASP A 120 -17.28 9.48 17.83
N ARG A 121 -18.14 8.60 18.35
CA ARG A 121 -17.98 7.15 18.24
C ARG A 121 -17.90 6.71 16.77
N LYS A 122 -18.49 7.47 15.84
CA LYS A 122 -18.39 7.23 14.39
C LYS A 122 -16.95 7.40 13.93
N LEU A 123 -16.32 8.55 14.20
CA LEU A 123 -14.92 8.82 13.82
C LEU A 123 -13.92 7.83 14.44
N LEU A 124 -14.12 7.42 15.69
CA LEU A 124 -13.26 6.42 16.31
C LEU A 124 -13.40 5.04 15.65
N ARG A 125 -14.64 4.64 15.33
CA ARG A 125 -14.90 3.40 14.60
C ARG A 125 -14.24 3.45 13.23
N VAL A 126 -14.42 4.53 12.49
CA VAL A 126 -13.82 4.74 11.18
C VAL A 126 -12.31 4.59 11.26
N GLY A 127 -11.62 5.35 12.12
CA GLY A 127 -10.17 5.26 12.24
C GLY A 127 -9.66 3.87 12.67
N ALA A 128 -10.41 3.16 13.52
CA ALA A 128 -10.08 1.78 13.92
C ALA A 128 -10.26 0.77 12.78
N VAL A 129 -11.34 0.90 12.01
CA VAL A 129 -11.63 0.07 10.83
C VAL A 129 -10.63 0.35 9.72
N THR A 130 -10.34 1.61 9.42
CA THR A 130 -9.31 2.03 8.47
C THR A 130 -7.95 1.43 8.85
N ALA A 131 -7.58 1.44 10.14
CA ALA A 131 -6.35 0.80 10.58
C ALA A 131 -6.35 -0.72 10.36
N LEU A 132 -7.49 -1.40 10.51
CA LEU A 132 -7.59 -2.83 10.27
C LEU A 132 -7.44 -3.16 8.78
N VAL A 133 -8.07 -2.39 7.91
CA VAL A 133 -8.00 -2.61 6.46
C VAL A 133 -6.63 -2.28 5.91
N ILE A 134 -6.04 -1.15 6.32
CA ILE A 134 -4.66 -0.82 5.94
C ILE A 134 -3.70 -1.90 6.49
N ALA A 135 -3.88 -2.39 7.72
CA ALA A 135 -3.09 -3.52 8.22
C ALA A 135 -3.23 -4.80 7.36
N ALA A 136 -4.41 -5.04 6.80
CA ALA A 136 -4.64 -6.16 5.89
C ALA A 136 -3.99 -5.95 4.51
N HIS A 137 -3.89 -4.69 4.03
CA HIS A 137 -3.21 -4.32 2.78
C HIS A 137 -1.69 -4.33 2.89
N ASN A 138 -1.15 -3.83 3.99
CA ASN A 138 0.28 -3.75 4.27
C ASN A 138 0.91 -5.15 4.41
N PHE A 139 0.14 -6.16 4.81
CA PHE A 139 0.66 -7.53 4.89
C PHE A 139 1.12 -8.09 3.52
N PRO A 140 0.31 -8.10 2.45
CA PRO A 140 0.75 -8.38 1.08
C PRO A 140 1.93 -7.51 0.61
N GLU A 141 1.96 -6.22 0.95
CA GLU A 141 3.06 -5.33 0.56
C GLU A 141 4.38 -5.69 1.23
N GLY A 142 4.32 -6.15 2.48
CA GLY A 142 5.46 -6.70 3.20
C GLY A 142 6.02 -7.95 2.51
N ILE A 143 5.14 -8.82 2.03
CA ILE A 143 5.51 -9.99 1.22
C ILE A 143 6.15 -9.52 -0.10
N ALA A 144 5.54 -8.56 -0.79
CA ALA A 144 6.03 -8.02 -2.06
C ALA A 144 7.44 -7.43 -1.93
N THR A 145 7.64 -6.58 -0.92
CA THR A 145 8.91 -5.92 -0.61
C THR A 145 9.98 -6.95 -0.28
N PHE A 146 9.64 -7.95 0.52
CA PHE A 146 10.57 -9.04 0.87
C PHE A 146 10.99 -9.84 -0.37
N ILE A 147 10.02 -10.30 -1.16
CA ILE A 147 10.25 -11.13 -2.35
C ILE A 147 11.06 -10.36 -3.40
N SER A 148 10.76 -9.08 -3.62
CA SER A 148 11.48 -8.22 -4.57
C SER A 148 12.95 -8.06 -4.17
N ALA A 149 13.20 -7.75 -2.89
CA ALA A 149 14.56 -7.61 -2.36
C ALA A 149 15.34 -8.94 -2.33
N MET A 150 14.63 -10.06 -2.13
CA MET A 150 15.22 -11.39 -2.19
C MET A 150 15.63 -11.78 -3.62
N GLN A 151 14.81 -11.44 -4.61
CA GLN A 151 15.09 -11.72 -6.02
C GLN A 151 16.23 -10.86 -6.55
N ASN A 152 16.14 -9.54 -6.37
CA ASN A 152 17.19 -8.61 -6.76
C ASN A 152 17.17 -7.35 -5.88
N PRO A 153 18.16 -7.13 -5.00
CA PRO A 153 18.23 -5.92 -4.17
C PRO A 153 18.21 -4.60 -4.96
N ALA A 154 18.73 -4.60 -6.20
CA ALA A 154 18.73 -3.40 -7.04
C ALA A 154 17.30 -2.94 -7.42
N THR A 155 16.35 -3.87 -7.54
CA THR A 155 14.93 -3.57 -7.80
C THR A 155 14.13 -3.48 -6.51
N GLY A 156 14.43 -4.33 -5.53
CA GLY A 156 13.75 -4.35 -4.24
C GLY A 156 13.93 -3.08 -3.40
N ILE A 157 15.09 -2.41 -3.46
CA ILE A 157 15.30 -1.14 -2.75
C ILE A 157 14.37 -0.03 -3.31
N PRO A 158 14.35 0.27 -4.62
CA PRO A 158 13.38 1.20 -5.20
C PRO A 158 11.92 0.89 -4.85
N ILE A 159 11.53 -0.38 -4.92
CA ILE A 159 10.17 -0.81 -4.55
C ILE A 159 9.88 -0.51 -3.08
N ALA A 160 10.80 -0.81 -2.16
CA ALA A 160 10.62 -0.50 -0.74
C ALA A 160 10.47 1.01 -0.49
N PHE A 161 11.19 1.86 -1.22
CA PHE A 161 11.00 3.31 -1.15
C PHE A 161 9.66 3.76 -1.74
N ALA A 162 9.21 3.15 -2.83
CA ALA A 162 7.91 3.42 -3.43
C ALA A 162 6.77 3.09 -2.46
N VAL A 163 6.83 1.90 -1.83
CA VAL A 163 5.91 1.46 -0.78
C VAL A 163 5.96 2.42 0.42
N ALA A 164 7.17 2.81 0.86
CA ALA A 164 7.30 3.77 1.96
C ALA A 164 6.66 5.15 1.66
N ILE A 165 6.68 5.61 0.41
CA ILE A 165 6.01 6.85 0.01
C ILE A 165 4.49 6.67 0.01
N HIS A 166 4.00 5.51 -0.42
CA HIS A 166 2.58 5.15 -0.47
C HIS A 166 1.94 5.07 0.93
N ASN A 167 2.68 4.52 1.89
CA ASN A 167 2.28 4.29 3.27
C ASN A 167 2.11 5.57 4.12
N ILE A 168 2.77 6.67 3.75
CA ILE A 168 2.63 7.93 4.48
C ILE A 168 1.18 8.46 4.42
N PRO A 169 0.56 8.62 3.23
CA PRO A 169 -0.88 8.92 3.08
C PRO A 169 -1.80 8.01 3.90
N GLU A 170 -1.54 6.71 3.92
CA GLU A 170 -2.33 5.73 4.67
C GLU A 170 -2.28 5.98 6.18
N GLY A 171 -1.07 6.23 6.70
CA GLY A 171 -0.88 6.61 8.09
C GLY A 171 -1.66 7.86 8.48
N ILE A 172 -1.75 8.84 7.57
CA ILE A 172 -2.57 10.04 7.79
C ILE A 172 -4.06 9.67 7.82
N ALA A 173 -4.52 8.79 6.92
CA ALA A 173 -5.91 8.34 6.84
C ALA A 173 -6.37 7.61 8.12
N ILE A 174 -5.48 6.88 8.81
CA ILE A 174 -5.76 6.30 10.13
C ILE A 174 -5.75 7.38 11.22
N ALA A 175 -4.69 8.19 11.26
CA ALA A 175 -4.40 9.04 12.40
C ALA A 175 -5.38 10.20 12.57
N VAL A 176 -5.85 10.79 11.47
CA VAL A 176 -6.75 11.95 11.48
C VAL A 176 -8.10 11.64 12.16
N PRO A 177 -8.89 10.63 11.74
CA PRO A 177 -10.17 10.31 12.38
C PRO A 177 -9.99 9.89 13.84
N VAL A 178 -8.94 9.12 14.17
CA VAL A 178 -8.63 8.75 15.57
C VAL A 178 -8.30 9.98 16.41
N HIS A 179 -7.52 10.92 15.87
CA HIS A 179 -7.18 12.15 16.59
C HIS A 179 -8.42 13.01 16.83
N CYS A 180 -9.26 13.20 15.81
CA CYS A 180 -10.48 14.00 15.93
C CYS A 180 -11.48 13.36 16.90
N ALA A 181 -11.61 12.04 16.94
CA ALA A 181 -12.53 11.35 17.86
C ALA A 181 -12.07 11.32 19.33
N THR A 182 -10.75 11.31 19.57
CA THR A 182 -10.17 11.05 20.90
C THR A 182 -9.42 12.24 21.50
N GLY A 183 -9.09 13.25 20.71
CA GLY A 183 -8.15 14.32 21.07
C GLY A 183 -6.71 13.84 21.30
N SER A 184 -6.42 12.53 21.15
CA SER A 184 -5.13 11.95 21.55
C SER A 184 -4.25 11.64 20.35
N ARG A 185 -3.22 12.46 20.15
CA ARG A 185 -2.17 12.23 19.14
C ARG A 185 -1.43 10.91 19.37
N ARG A 186 -1.22 10.53 20.63
CA ARG A 186 -0.55 9.26 20.97
C ARG A 186 -1.35 8.06 20.47
N LYS A 187 -2.68 8.07 20.61
CA LYS A 187 -3.54 6.99 20.09
C LYS A 187 -3.51 6.93 18.57
N ALA A 188 -3.61 8.08 17.90
CA ALA A 188 -3.54 8.19 16.45
C ALA A 188 -2.22 7.64 15.88
N VAL A 189 -1.09 8.09 16.45
CA VAL A 189 0.26 7.62 16.07
C VAL A 189 0.43 6.13 16.37
N ALA A 190 0.04 5.67 17.57
CA ALA A 190 0.21 4.27 17.96
C ALA A 190 -0.58 3.32 17.05
N LEU A 191 -1.81 3.69 16.67
CA LEU A 191 -2.61 2.88 15.77
C LEU A 191 -2.04 2.83 14.35
N SER A 192 -1.52 3.96 13.85
CA SER A 192 -0.88 4.02 12.53
C SER A 192 0.40 3.18 12.48
N PHE A 193 1.23 3.26 13.54
CA PHE A 193 2.41 2.39 13.68
C PHE A 193 2.01 0.91 13.79
N ALA A 194 0.99 0.59 14.58
CA ALA A 194 0.53 -0.80 14.73
C ALA A 194 0.05 -1.38 13.40
N SER A 195 -0.65 -0.58 12.58
CA SER A 195 -1.03 -0.96 11.22
C SER A 195 0.20 -1.23 10.34
N GLY A 196 1.15 -0.30 10.30
CA GLY A 196 2.37 -0.43 9.49
C GLY A 196 3.29 -1.60 9.89
N LEU A 197 3.24 -2.06 11.14
CA LEU A 197 4.00 -3.25 11.58
C LEU A 197 3.53 -4.55 10.90
N THR A 198 2.42 -4.55 10.18
CA THR A 198 2.00 -5.73 9.40
C THR A 198 2.88 -6.00 8.17
N GLU A 199 3.58 -5.01 7.62
CA GLU A 199 4.57 -5.22 6.54
C GLU A 199 5.75 -6.10 6.96
N PRO A 200 6.51 -5.78 8.03
CA PRO A 200 7.56 -6.68 8.48
C PRO A 200 7.00 -8.04 8.91
N LEU A 201 5.76 -8.12 9.41
CA LEU A 201 5.11 -9.41 9.67
C LEU A 201 4.85 -10.21 8.37
N GLY A 202 4.42 -9.54 7.30
CA GLY A 202 4.29 -10.13 5.96
C GLY A 202 5.62 -10.64 5.43
N ALA A 203 6.69 -9.84 5.55
CA ALA A 203 8.05 -10.25 5.19
C ALA A 203 8.53 -11.47 5.98
N ILE A 204 8.30 -11.49 7.29
CA ILE A 204 8.64 -12.62 8.17
C ILE A 204 7.82 -13.86 7.80
N ALA A 205 6.53 -13.71 7.51
CA ALA A 205 5.68 -14.80 7.05
C ALA A 205 6.19 -15.36 5.71
N ALA A 206 6.57 -14.49 4.76
CA ALA A 206 7.18 -14.91 3.51
C ALA A 206 8.49 -15.67 3.74
N TYR A 207 9.32 -15.22 4.67
CA TYR A 207 10.55 -15.91 5.05
C TYR A 207 10.29 -17.34 5.56
N PHE A 208 9.37 -17.52 6.53
CA PHE A 208 9.15 -18.84 7.13
C PHE A 208 8.29 -19.78 6.29
N ILE A 209 7.31 -19.23 5.57
CA ILE A 209 6.30 -20.02 4.86
C ILE A 209 6.68 -20.18 3.39
N LEU A 210 7.05 -19.09 2.70
CA LEU A 210 7.23 -19.10 1.25
C LEU A 210 8.64 -19.52 0.85
N MET A 211 9.68 -19.13 1.59
CA MET A 211 11.08 -19.37 1.22
C MET A 211 11.38 -20.80 0.77
N PRO A 212 10.89 -21.88 1.44
CA PRO A 212 11.17 -23.25 1.01
C PRO A 212 10.61 -23.59 -0.38
N PHE A 213 9.61 -22.84 -0.85
CA PHE A 213 8.91 -23.06 -2.11
C PHE A 213 9.26 -22.03 -3.18
N LEU A 214 9.98 -20.95 -2.83
CA LEU A 214 10.36 -19.89 -3.76
C LEU A 214 11.26 -20.44 -4.88
N ASN A 215 10.77 -20.31 -6.11
CA ASN A 215 11.47 -20.56 -7.37
C ASN A 215 10.97 -19.54 -8.39
N ASP A 216 11.60 -19.46 -9.56
CA ASP A 216 11.30 -18.42 -10.57
C ASP A 216 9.83 -18.43 -11.00
N THR A 217 9.20 -19.60 -11.07
CA THR A 217 7.76 -19.71 -11.36
C THR A 217 6.91 -19.10 -10.24
N LEU A 218 7.19 -19.44 -8.99
CA LEU A 218 6.45 -18.89 -7.86
C LEU A 218 6.69 -17.38 -7.71
N PHE A 219 7.92 -16.91 -7.95
CA PHE A 219 8.24 -15.48 -8.01
C PHE A 219 7.38 -14.77 -9.06
N GLY A 220 7.30 -15.31 -10.29
CA GLY A 220 6.45 -14.75 -11.35
C GLY A 220 4.97 -14.71 -10.95
N ILE A 221 4.42 -15.84 -10.51
CA ILE A 221 3.00 -15.90 -10.08
C ILE A 221 2.71 -14.88 -8.96
N LEU A 222 3.61 -14.76 -7.98
CA LEU A 222 3.44 -13.83 -6.86
C LEU A 222 3.57 -12.37 -7.31
N PHE A 223 4.55 -12.02 -8.14
CA PHE A 223 4.69 -10.65 -8.67
C PHE A 223 3.49 -10.24 -9.51
N ALA A 224 3.00 -11.10 -10.40
CA ALA A 224 1.78 -10.84 -11.16
C ALA A 224 0.56 -10.65 -10.25
N GLY A 225 0.36 -11.57 -9.30
CA GLY A 225 -0.76 -11.50 -8.37
C GLY A 225 -0.75 -10.24 -7.52
N ILE A 226 0.41 -9.88 -6.96
CA ILE A 226 0.61 -8.67 -6.16
C ILE A 226 0.37 -7.42 -7.02
N ALA A 227 0.89 -7.36 -8.24
CA ALA A 227 0.62 -6.27 -9.17
C ALA A 227 -0.89 -6.11 -9.43
N GLY A 228 -1.61 -7.22 -9.60
CA GLY A 228 -3.06 -7.21 -9.74
C GLY A 228 -3.76 -6.62 -8.51
N ILE A 229 -3.37 -7.06 -7.32
CA ILE A 229 -3.90 -6.57 -6.04
C ILE A 229 -3.68 -5.06 -5.90
N MET A 230 -2.45 -4.58 -6.12
CA MET A 230 -2.09 -3.17 -6.00
C MET A 230 -2.84 -2.27 -6.99
N VAL A 231 -3.05 -2.74 -8.24
CA VAL A 231 -3.84 -2.00 -9.24
C VAL A 231 -5.32 -1.95 -8.83
N PHE A 232 -5.88 -3.05 -8.33
CA PHE A 232 -7.26 -3.06 -7.84
C PHE A 232 -7.45 -2.05 -6.70
N ILE A 233 -6.61 -2.10 -5.65
CA ILE A 233 -6.67 -1.19 -4.51
C ILE A 233 -6.51 0.27 -4.96
N SER A 234 -5.61 0.53 -5.91
CA SER A 234 -5.41 1.89 -6.43
C SER A 234 -6.67 2.45 -7.10
N PHE A 235 -7.45 1.60 -7.77
CA PHE A 235 -8.69 2.00 -8.45
C PHE A 235 -9.91 2.02 -7.55
N ASP A 236 -10.01 1.08 -6.60
CA ASP A 236 -11.19 0.90 -5.76
C ASP A 236 -11.12 1.76 -4.49
N GLU A 237 -9.91 2.01 -3.97
CA GLU A 237 -9.70 2.74 -2.72
C GLU A 237 -9.02 4.09 -2.96
N LEU A 238 -7.78 4.11 -3.42
CA LEU A 238 -6.93 5.31 -3.36
C LEU A 238 -7.46 6.44 -4.24
N LEU A 239 -7.80 6.14 -5.51
CA LEU A 239 -8.24 7.16 -6.46
C LEU A 239 -9.65 7.70 -6.15
N PRO A 240 -10.66 6.88 -5.79
CA PRO A 240 -11.95 7.37 -5.31
C PRO A 240 -11.80 8.24 -4.06
N THR A 241 -11.08 7.74 -3.06
CA THR A 241 -10.84 8.45 -1.79
C THR A 241 -10.11 9.79 -2.03
N ALA A 242 -9.13 9.83 -2.93
CA ALA A 242 -8.44 11.06 -3.32
C ALA A 242 -9.40 12.11 -3.94
N ARG A 243 -10.42 11.67 -4.68
CA ARG A 243 -11.44 12.56 -5.27
C ARG A 243 -12.48 13.02 -4.26
N GLU A 244 -12.78 12.22 -3.23
CA GLU A 244 -13.71 12.64 -2.18
C GLU A 244 -13.06 13.62 -1.21
N TYR A 245 -11.77 13.47 -0.92
CA TYR A 245 -11.06 14.43 -0.06
C TYR A 245 -10.80 15.79 -0.68
N GLY A 246 -10.77 15.94 -2.01
CA GLY A 246 -10.37 17.19 -2.65
C GLY A 246 -10.87 17.36 -4.08
N GLU A 247 -10.34 18.36 -4.79
CA GLU A 247 -10.77 18.64 -6.15
C GLU A 247 -10.27 17.55 -7.12
N HIS A 248 -11.14 17.13 -8.04
CA HIS A 248 -10.86 16.07 -9.00
C HIS A 248 -9.53 16.25 -9.76
N HIS A 249 -9.16 17.48 -10.12
CA HIS A 249 -7.89 17.73 -10.82
C HIS A 249 -6.65 17.54 -9.94
N ILE A 250 -6.74 17.80 -8.64
CA ILE A 250 -5.60 17.70 -7.72
C ILE A 250 -5.20 16.24 -7.54
N SER A 251 -6.16 15.33 -7.40
CA SER A 251 -5.88 13.89 -7.32
C SER A 251 -5.25 13.35 -8.60
N ILE A 252 -5.67 13.85 -9.78
CA ILE A 252 -5.06 13.48 -11.07
C ILE A 252 -3.63 14.04 -11.20
N TYR A 253 -3.36 15.27 -10.76
CA TYR A 253 -2.00 15.81 -10.73
C TYR A 253 -1.10 15.02 -9.78
N GLY A 254 -1.63 14.63 -8.62
CA GLY A 254 -0.97 13.69 -7.72
C GLY A 254 -0.59 12.41 -8.45
N LEU A 255 -1.57 11.74 -9.06
CA LEU A 255 -1.39 10.49 -9.79
C LEU A 255 -0.31 10.58 -10.87
N ILE A 256 -0.38 11.58 -11.75
CA ILE A 256 0.62 11.77 -12.80
C ILE A 256 2.01 12.02 -12.21
N THR A 257 2.09 12.81 -11.14
CA THR A 257 3.36 13.10 -10.47
C THR A 257 3.94 11.86 -9.78
N GLY A 258 3.10 11.03 -9.16
CA GLY A 258 3.50 9.75 -8.57
C GLY A 258 4.07 8.79 -9.62
N MET A 259 3.39 8.66 -10.76
CA MET A 259 3.89 7.88 -11.90
C MET A 259 5.24 8.42 -12.38
N ALA A 260 5.38 9.75 -12.50
CA ALA A 260 6.64 10.37 -12.96
C ALA A 260 7.79 10.17 -11.96
N ILE A 261 7.53 10.31 -10.65
CA ILE A 261 8.53 10.06 -9.61
C ILE A 261 9.00 8.60 -9.66
N MET A 262 8.07 7.65 -9.81
CA MET A 262 8.44 6.24 -9.91
C MET A 262 9.19 5.93 -11.20
N ALA A 263 8.78 6.51 -12.33
CA ALA A 263 9.50 6.37 -13.58
C ALA A 263 10.96 6.85 -13.46
N LEU A 264 11.15 8.03 -12.85
CA LEU A 264 12.48 8.60 -12.61
C LEU A 264 13.30 7.77 -11.62
N SER A 265 12.68 7.22 -10.56
CA SER A 265 13.40 6.39 -9.59
C SER A 265 13.90 5.10 -10.23
N LEU A 266 13.10 4.46 -11.08
CA LEU A 266 13.53 3.29 -11.86
C LEU A 266 14.60 3.66 -12.90
N ILE A 267 14.59 4.85 -13.49
CA ILE A 267 15.67 5.24 -14.43
C ILE A 267 16.99 5.54 -13.70
N LEU A 268 16.94 6.16 -12.52
CA LEU A 268 18.14 6.60 -11.81
C LEU A 268 18.84 5.46 -11.04
N VAL A 269 18.15 4.35 -10.80
CA VAL A 269 18.68 3.19 -10.08
C VAL A 269 19.19 2.09 -11.03
N PHE A 270 18.90 2.19 -12.32
CA PHE A 270 19.40 1.32 -13.40
C PHE A 270 20.39 2.05 -14.31
#